data_AF-A0A0C9SUK1-F1
#
_entry.id   AF-A0A0C9SUK1-F1
#
_cell.length_a   1.000
_cell.length_b   1.000
_cell.length_c   1.000
_cell.angle_alpha   90.00
_cell.angle_beta   90.00
_cell.angle_gamma   90.00
#
_symmetry.space_group_name_H-M   'P 1'
#
loop_
_entity.id
_entity.type
_entity.pdbx_description
1 polymer ?
#
loop_
_entity_poly.entity_id
_entity_poly.type
_entity_poly.pdbx_seq_one_letter_code
_entity_poly.pdbx_strand_id
1 'polypeptide(L)'
;MDQLTVLMLSIKFSDASYDSQGHRAIYNLLSSLAPSDPSSTPPPSLIFYAARNILFPSFILGQIPDLLNLLSAIDVYRRFSALKADEALEWQKYYQNAQKEGRHGDVRTLTDKESRRLREFVAKKGGHRKEYVLLVRSLVQLYIYYLWTAAESCLLGKRLNDFFPGSIEGIDKPSSLLFHVDLSDEEAASFMQLKDECQRWMNLVVDWESRREARGEEQGYDSSLALPEFPSPPHFSLAQPRAVLSL
;
A
#
# COMPACT_ATOMS: atom_id res chain seq x y z
N MET A 1 16.07 11.64 25.19
CA MET A 1 15.94 12.05 23.78
C MET A 1 15.59 10.81 22.99
N ASP A 2 14.50 10.87 22.24
CA ASP A 2 13.99 9.73 21.47
C ASP A 2 14.87 9.47 20.24
N GLN A 3 15.07 8.20 19.86
CA GLN A 3 15.93 7.81 18.74
C GLN A 3 15.44 8.43 17.42
N LEU A 4 14.12 8.61 17.30
CA LEU A 4 13.48 9.35 16.21
C LEU A 4 13.94 10.81 16.13
N THR A 5 14.09 11.48 17.28
CA THR A 5 14.55 12.88 17.32
C THR A 5 16.01 13.01 16.89
N VAL A 6 16.85 12.05 17.27
CA VAL A 6 18.27 12.01 16.88
C VAL A 6 18.46 11.73 15.39
N LEU A 7 17.67 10.81 14.83
CA LEU A 7 17.65 10.52 13.38
C LEU A 7 17.10 11.69 12.56
N MET A 8 16.02 12.33 13.00
CA MET A 8 15.47 13.51 12.32
C MET A 8 16.44 14.70 12.32
N LEU A 9 17.21 14.89 13.38
CA LEU A 9 18.25 15.92 13.45
C LEU A 9 19.48 15.61 12.57
N SER A 10 19.72 14.32 12.30
CA SER A 10 20.84 13.86 11.49
C SER A 10 20.54 13.85 9.98
N ILE A 11 19.26 13.72 9.59
CA ILE A 11 18.85 13.73 8.19
C ILE A 11 18.74 15.19 7.70
N LYS A 12 19.85 15.73 7.20
CA LYS A 12 19.86 16.99 6.45
C LYS A 12 19.28 16.76 5.05
N PHE A 13 18.01 17.12 4.85
CA PHE A 13 17.39 17.15 3.52
C PHE A 13 18.02 18.18 2.56
N SER A 14 19.02 18.97 3.01
CA SER A 14 19.65 20.03 2.22
C SER A 14 21.04 19.70 1.66
N ASP A 15 21.64 18.54 1.99
CA ASP A 15 22.95 18.18 1.44
C ASP A 15 22.79 17.30 0.19
N ALA A 16 23.39 17.76 -0.91
CA ALA A 16 23.27 17.15 -2.24
C ALA A 16 24.08 15.85 -2.41
N SER A 17 24.71 15.33 -1.36
CA SER A 17 25.42 14.05 -1.39
C SER A 17 24.52 12.92 -0.88
N TYR A 18 24.35 11.88 -1.69
CA TYR A 18 23.62 10.67 -1.32
C TYR A 18 24.25 10.00 -0.09
N ASP A 19 23.55 10.02 1.04
CA ASP A 19 23.95 9.30 2.26
C ASP A 19 23.33 7.89 2.29
N SER A 20 24.10 6.90 1.87
CA SER A 20 23.67 5.49 1.88
C SER A 20 23.40 4.95 3.29
N GLN A 21 24.04 5.50 4.32
CA GLN A 21 23.89 5.05 5.70
C GLN A 21 22.59 5.62 6.31
N GLY A 22 22.29 6.89 6.07
CA GLY A 22 21.00 7.50 6.37
C GLY A 22 19.86 6.81 5.62
N HIS A 23 20.07 6.47 4.34
CA HIS A 23 19.10 5.72 3.54
C HIS A 23 18.76 4.36 4.18
N ARG A 24 19.77 3.55 4.53
CA ARG A 24 19.57 2.26 5.19
C ARG A 24 18.91 2.38 6.57
N ALA A 25 19.26 3.42 7.34
CA ALA A 25 18.65 3.67 8.64
C ALA A 25 17.15 3.97 8.54
N ILE A 26 16.71 4.67 7.49
CA ILE A 26 15.30 4.94 7.22
C ILE A 26 14.53 3.63 6.98
N TYR A 27 15.07 2.71 6.16
CA TYR A 27 14.40 1.42 5.91
C TYR A 27 14.36 0.54 7.15
N ASN A 28 15.42 0.49 7.95
CA ASN A 28 15.41 -0.27 9.21
C ASN A 28 14.34 0.25 10.19
N LEU A 29 14.17 1.56 10.27
CA LEU A 29 13.11 2.19 11.08
C LEU A 29 11.72 1.83 10.56
N LEU A 30 11.52 1.86 9.24
CA LEU A 30 10.25 1.49 8.61
C LEU A 30 9.93 0.00 8.78
N SER A 31 10.94 -0.88 8.76
CA SER A 31 10.76 -2.31 9.04
C SER A 31 10.39 -2.59 10.50
N SER A 32 10.69 -1.66 11.42
CA SER A 32 10.33 -1.76 12.84
C SER A 32 8.95 -1.21 13.19
N LEU A 33 8.19 -0.78 12.18
CA LEU A 33 6.85 -0.22 12.35
C LEU A 33 5.90 -1.18 13.07
N ALA A 34 5.58 -0.87 14.32
CA ALA A 34 4.55 -1.56 15.07
C ALA A 34 3.16 -1.01 14.72
N PRO A 35 2.09 -1.83 14.72
CA PRO A 35 0.84 -1.52 14.02
C PRO A 35 -0.08 -0.48 14.68
N SER A 36 0.24 0.05 15.86
CA SER A 36 -0.85 0.46 16.77
C SER A 36 -0.66 1.79 17.52
N ASP A 37 0.51 2.42 17.49
CA ASP A 37 0.72 3.68 18.21
C ASP A 37 1.11 4.83 17.26
N PRO A 38 0.25 5.86 17.09
CA PRO A 38 0.57 7.04 16.27
C PRO A 38 1.83 7.79 16.77
N SER A 39 2.21 7.63 18.04
CA SER A 39 3.45 8.19 18.59
C SER A 39 4.71 7.39 18.20
N SER A 40 4.54 6.13 17.82
CA SER A 40 5.60 5.27 17.26
C SER A 40 5.66 5.31 15.73
N THR A 41 4.71 6.00 15.09
CA THR A 41 4.67 6.11 13.64
C THR A 41 5.74 7.12 13.17
N PRO A 42 6.60 6.77 12.20
CA PRO A 42 7.64 7.61 11.67
C PRO A 42 7.07 8.88 11.07
N PRO A 43 7.81 10.00 11.14
CA PRO A 43 7.41 11.26 10.54
C PRO A 43 6.89 11.09 9.11
N PRO A 44 5.78 11.76 8.73
CA PRO A 44 5.20 11.65 7.39
C PRO A 44 6.22 11.89 6.27
N SER A 45 7.18 12.82 6.46
CA SER A 45 8.24 13.09 5.50
C SER A 45 9.09 11.87 5.16
N LEU A 46 9.39 11.01 6.15
CA LEU A 46 10.16 9.78 5.92
C LEU A 46 9.33 8.72 5.19
N ILE A 47 8.05 8.61 5.52
CA ILE A 47 7.13 7.70 4.84
C ILE A 47 6.99 8.10 3.36
N PHE A 48 6.80 9.40 3.08
CA PHE A 48 6.74 9.92 1.71
C PHE A 48 8.06 9.71 0.95
N TYR A 49 9.20 9.92 1.60
CA TYR A 49 10.51 9.67 1.01
C TYR A 49 10.66 8.19 0.59
N ALA A 50 10.33 7.25 1.49
CA ALA A 50 10.42 5.82 1.21
C ALA A 50 9.43 5.39 0.12
N ALA A 51 8.17 5.85 0.18
CA ALA A 51 7.16 5.54 -0.84
C ALA A 51 7.60 6.09 -2.21
N ARG A 52 8.19 7.28 -2.24
CA ARG A 52 8.73 7.87 -3.48
C ARG A 52 9.85 7.01 -4.06
N ASN A 53 10.76 6.47 -3.25
CA ASN A 53 11.85 5.62 -3.75
C ASN A 53 11.37 4.26 -4.28
N ILE A 54 10.21 3.77 -3.81
CA ILE A 54 9.59 2.58 -4.40
C ILE A 54 8.94 2.92 -5.75
N LEU A 55 8.35 4.11 -5.87
CA LEU A 55 7.55 4.51 -7.03
C LEU A 55 8.37 5.15 -8.17
N PHE A 56 9.47 5.82 -7.86
CA PHE A 56 10.26 6.64 -8.81
C PHE A 56 11.75 6.28 -8.79
N PRO A 57 12.45 6.37 -9.94
CA PRO A 57 11.96 6.79 -11.26
C PRO A 57 11.13 5.72 -11.99
N SER A 58 11.22 4.48 -11.54
CA SER A 58 10.45 3.34 -12.04
C SER A 58 9.88 2.58 -10.85
N PHE A 59 8.65 2.10 -10.98
CA PHE A 59 7.98 1.38 -9.91
C PHE A 59 8.63 0.01 -9.64
N ILE A 60 9.12 -0.21 -8.42
CA ILE A 60 9.78 -1.44 -7.98
C ILE A 60 8.73 -2.44 -7.47
N LEU A 61 8.25 -3.32 -8.36
CA LEU A 61 7.18 -4.29 -8.05
C LEU A 61 7.51 -5.21 -6.86
N GLY A 62 8.76 -5.63 -6.72
CA GLY A 62 9.23 -6.46 -5.61
C GLY A 62 9.06 -5.83 -4.22
N GLN A 63 8.92 -4.50 -4.14
CA GLN A 63 8.73 -3.75 -2.90
C GLN A 63 7.27 -3.33 -2.66
N ILE A 64 6.30 -3.88 -3.41
CA ILE A 64 4.87 -3.64 -3.14
C ILE A 64 4.48 -3.95 -1.68
N PRO A 65 4.92 -5.06 -1.04
CA PRO A 65 4.59 -5.32 0.36
C PRO A 65 5.02 -4.19 1.30
N ASP A 66 6.20 -3.61 1.09
CA ASP A 66 6.69 -2.48 1.88
C ASP A 66 5.88 -1.22 1.59
N LEU A 67 5.53 -0.98 0.31
CA LEU A 67 4.65 0.13 -0.07
C LEU A 67 3.27 0.02 0.58
N LEU A 68 2.70 -1.18 0.67
CA LEU A 68 1.43 -1.40 1.35
C LEU A 68 1.51 -1.00 2.84
N ASN A 69 2.58 -1.37 3.54
CA ASN A 69 2.78 -0.96 4.93
C ASN A 69 2.96 0.56 5.06
N LEU A 70 3.68 1.21 4.13
CA LEU A 70 3.81 2.66 4.10
C LEU A 70 2.47 3.35 3.88
N LEU A 71 1.65 2.83 2.96
CA LEU A 71 0.29 3.34 2.72
C LEU A 71 -0.61 3.18 3.95
N SER A 72 -0.50 2.07 4.68
CA SER A 72 -1.20 1.89 5.95
C SER A 72 -0.80 2.93 6.98
N ALA A 73 0.49 3.25 7.11
CA ALA A 73 0.96 4.31 7.99
C ALA A 73 0.43 5.70 7.57
N ILE A 74 0.36 5.98 6.27
CA ILE A 74 -0.28 7.21 5.75
C ILE A 74 -1.76 7.25 6.13
N ASP A 75 -2.49 6.12 6.01
CA ASP A 75 -3.90 6.07 6.35
C ASP A 75 -4.15 6.26 7.86
N VAL A 76 -3.26 5.74 8.72
CA VAL A 76 -3.27 6.02 10.17
C VAL A 76 -3.19 7.53 10.42
N TYR A 77 -2.24 8.24 9.80
CA TYR A 77 -2.14 9.71 9.93
C TYR A 77 -3.38 10.42 9.40
N ARG A 78 -3.94 9.97 8.28
CA ARG A 78 -5.15 10.54 7.69
C ARG A 78 -6.34 10.40 8.65
N ARG A 79 -6.56 9.21 9.21
CA ARG A 79 -7.65 8.93 10.17
C ARG A 79 -7.47 9.74 11.45
N PHE A 80 -6.27 9.77 12.00
CA PHE A 80 -5.95 10.58 13.17
C PHE A 80 -6.21 12.07 12.93
N SER A 81 -5.77 12.59 11.78
CA SER A 81 -6.00 13.98 11.40
C SER A 81 -7.49 14.30 11.24
N ALA A 82 -8.27 13.37 10.68
CA ALA A 82 -9.71 13.53 10.54
C ALA A 82 -10.41 13.56 11.90
N LEU A 83 -10.00 12.69 12.83
CA LEU A 83 -10.49 12.68 14.21
C LEU A 83 -10.20 14.03 14.91
N LYS A 84 -8.95 14.52 14.82
CA LYS A 84 -8.57 15.80 15.41
C LYS A 84 -9.25 17.00 14.77
N ALA A 85 -9.50 16.94 13.46
CA ALA A 85 -10.28 17.95 12.76
C ALA A 85 -11.73 17.98 13.24
N ASP A 86 -12.35 16.81 13.46
CA ASP A 86 -13.69 16.69 14.04
C ASP A 86 -13.74 17.27 15.45
N GLU A 87 -12.84 16.85 16.34
CA GLU A 87 -12.74 17.38 17.72
C GLU A 87 -12.57 18.91 17.72
N ALA A 88 -11.68 19.45 16.87
CA ALA A 88 -11.44 20.89 16.78
C ALA A 88 -12.69 21.67 16.35
N LEU A 89 -13.51 21.11 15.47
CA LEU A 89 -14.78 21.72 15.05
C LEU A 89 -15.84 21.67 16.15
N GLU A 90 -15.83 20.67 17.02
CA GLU A 90 -16.70 20.60 18.20
C GLU A 90 -16.30 21.64 19.24
N TRP A 91 -15.00 21.72 19.57
CA TRP A 91 -14.48 22.74 20.48
C TRP A 91 -14.72 24.16 19.96
N GLN A 92 -14.58 24.37 18.65
CA GLN A 92 -14.93 25.63 18.00
C GLN A 92 -16.38 26.04 18.32
N LYS A 93 -17.35 25.13 18.15
CA LYS A 93 -18.76 25.42 18.46
C LYS A 93 -18.96 25.75 19.93
N TYR A 94 -18.33 24.99 20.83
CA TYR A 94 -18.41 25.21 22.27
C TYR A 94 -17.90 26.60 22.65
N TYR A 95 -16.69 26.97 22.23
CA TYR A 95 -16.10 28.27 22.58
C TYR A 95 -16.81 29.44 21.92
N GLN A 96 -17.31 29.29 20.68
CA GLN A 96 -18.14 30.32 20.04
C GLN A 96 -19.45 30.57 20.81
N ASN A 97 -20.08 29.52 21.34
CA ASN A 97 -21.30 29.67 22.15
C ASN A 97 -20.98 30.29 23.52
N ALA A 98 -19.91 29.84 24.18
CA ALA A 98 -19.46 30.42 25.45
C ALA A 98 -19.16 31.93 25.30
N GLN A 99 -18.48 32.34 24.22
CA GLN A 99 -18.18 33.75 23.94
C GLN A 99 -19.45 34.58 23.74
N LYS A 100 -20.46 34.05 23.04
CA LYS A 100 -21.76 34.73 22.88
C LYS A 100 -22.49 34.93 24.21
N GLU A 101 -22.29 34.02 25.16
CA GLU A 101 -22.86 34.08 26.50
C GLU A 101 -22.01 34.90 27.49
N GLY A 102 -20.95 35.58 27.02
CA GLY A 102 -20.06 36.38 27.85
C GLY A 102 -19.06 35.55 28.70
N ARG A 103 -18.93 34.24 28.43
CA ARG A 103 -17.98 33.33 29.08
C ARG A 103 -16.74 33.14 28.17
N HIS A 104 -15.54 33.10 28.75
CA HIS A 104 -14.28 32.82 28.01
C HIS A 104 -13.98 33.76 26.82
N GLY A 105 -13.96 35.07 27.05
CA GLY A 105 -13.69 36.08 26.01
C GLY A 105 -12.28 36.05 25.38
N ASP A 106 -11.31 35.37 26.02
CA ASP A 106 -9.89 35.39 25.61
C ASP A 106 -9.47 34.16 24.77
N VAL A 107 -10.38 33.22 24.50
CA VAL A 107 -10.06 32.02 23.72
C VAL A 107 -10.04 32.33 22.23
N ARG A 108 -8.88 32.17 21.59
CA ARG A 108 -8.76 32.30 20.13
C ARG A 108 -9.48 31.15 19.43
N THR A 109 -10.52 31.49 18.69
CA THR A 109 -11.26 30.55 17.83
C THR A 109 -10.65 30.50 16.42
N LEU A 110 -10.97 29.45 15.68
CA LEU A 110 -10.61 29.31 14.26
C LEU A 110 -11.25 30.43 13.44
N THR A 111 -10.53 30.91 12.43
CA THR A 111 -11.08 31.79 11.39
C THR A 111 -12.08 31.04 10.51
N ASP A 112 -12.99 31.76 9.85
CA ASP A 112 -13.97 31.15 8.92
C ASP A 112 -13.30 30.31 7.83
N LYS A 113 -12.13 30.76 7.36
CA LYS A 113 -11.32 30.05 6.36
C LYS A 113 -10.80 28.72 6.90
N GLU A 114 -10.30 28.70 8.13
CA GLU A 114 -9.80 27.48 8.79
C GLU A 114 -10.95 26.50 9.09
N SER A 115 -12.04 26.99 9.67
CA SER A 115 -13.24 26.17 9.94
C SER A 115 -13.85 25.60 8.67
N ARG A 116 -13.84 26.36 7.56
CA ARG A 116 -14.30 25.85 6.26
C ARG A 116 -13.40 24.72 5.75
N ARG A 117 -12.07 24.91 5.78
CA ARG A 117 -11.11 23.88 5.34
C ARG A 117 -11.22 22.59 6.15
N LEU A 118 -11.34 22.69 7.47
CA LEU A 118 -11.52 21.52 8.33
C LEU A 118 -12.84 20.79 8.04
N ARG A 119 -13.94 21.53 7.84
CA ARG A 119 -15.23 20.92 7.44
C ARG A 119 -15.14 20.20 6.10
N GLU A 120 -14.50 20.81 5.11
CA GLU A 120 -14.27 20.18 3.80
C GLU A 120 -13.41 18.91 3.93
N PHE A 121 -12.38 18.94 4.77
CA PHE A 121 -11.51 17.80 5.03
C PHE A 121 -12.25 16.64 5.70
N VAL A 122 -13.00 16.92 6.78
CA VAL A 122 -13.85 15.96 7.48
C VAL A 122 -14.90 15.36 6.55
N ALA A 123 -15.58 16.19 5.75
CA ALA A 123 -16.63 15.74 4.84
C ALA A 123 -16.11 14.71 3.82
N LYS A 124 -14.83 14.79 3.46
CA LYS A 124 -14.18 13.86 2.51
C LYS A 124 -13.60 12.59 3.16
N LYS A 125 -13.65 12.44 4.49
CA LYS A 125 -12.98 11.34 5.21
C LYS A 125 -13.40 9.95 4.73
N GLY A 126 -14.67 9.77 4.37
CA GLY A 126 -15.19 8.52 3.82
C GLY A 126 -14.75 8.26 2.38
N GLY A 127 -14.68 9.30 1.54
CA GLY A 127 -14.18 9.20 0.17
C GLY A 127 -12.72 8.76 0.13
N HIS A 128 -11.86 9.42 0.91
CA HIS A 128 -10.45 9.06 0.99
C HIS A 128 -10.22 7.62 1.51
N ARG A 129 -11.10 7.09 2.38
CA ARG A 129 -11.00 5.70 2.84
C ARG A 129 -11.28 4.72 1.70
N LYS A 130 -12.31 4.97 0.89
CA LYS A 130 -12.63 4.15 -0.29
C LYS A 130 -11.48 4.14 -1.30
N GLU A 131 -10.89 5.30 -1.55
CA GLU A 131 -9.72 5.44 -2.45
C GLU A 131 -8.51 4.66 -1.92
N TYR A 132 -8.23 4.73 -0.61
CA TYR A 132 -7.17 3.96 0.03
C TYR A 132 -7.39 2.44 -0.14
N VAL A 133 -8.58 1.94 0.18
CA VAL A 133 -8.90 0.50 0.06
C VAL A 133 -8.77 0.04 -1.39
N LEU A 134 -9.27 0.84 -2.35
CA LEU A 134 -9.13 0.51 -3.77
C LEU A 134 -7.65 0.44 -4.20
N LEU A 135 -6.84 1.40 -3.77
CA LEU A 135 -5.40 1.41 -4.06
C LEU A 135 -4.69 0.17 -3.50
N VAL A 136 -4.94 -0.18 -2.24
CA VAL A 136 -4.35 -1.37 -1.60
C VAL A 136 -4.76 -2.63 -2.37
N ARG A 137 -6.04 -2.78 -2.72
CA ARG A 137 -6.53 -3.92 -3.51
C ARG A 137 -5.81 -4.05 -4.86
N SER A 138 -5.71 -2.95 -5.60
CA SER A 138 -5.03 -2.94 -6.90
C SER A 138 -3.55 -3.31 -6.78
N LEU A 139 -2.87 -2.86 -5.72
CA LEU A 139 -1.47 -3.22 -5.47
C LEU A 139 -1.31 -4.69 -5.10
N VAL A 140 -2.21 -5.24 -4.27
CA VAL A 140 -2.23 -6.68 -3.94
C VAL A 140 -2.41 -7.51 -5.22
N GLN A 141 -3.38 -7.17 -6.06
CA GLN A 141 -3.63 -7.85 -7.32
C GLN A 141 -2.40 -7.79 -8.25
N LEU A 142 -1.84 -6.59 -8.43
CA LEU A 142 -0.66 -6.39 -9.27
C LEU A 142 0.53 -7.21 -8.78
N TYR A 143 0.74 -7.30 -7.47
CA TYR A 143 1.84 -8.05 -6.90
C TYR A 143 1.67 -9.56 -7.05
N ILE A 144 0.44 -10.08 -6.96
CA ILE A 144 0.14 -11.49 -7.26
C ILE A 144 0.48 -11.81 -8.72
N TYR A 145 0.11 -10.93 -9.66
CA TYR A 145 0.44 -11.09 -11.09
C TYR A 145 1.95 -11.04 -11.33
N TYR A 146 2.65 -10.11 -10.67
CA TYR A 146 4.10 -10.04 -10.70
C TYR A 146 4.73 -11.33 -10.18
N LEU A 147 4.37 -11.81 -8.99
CA LEU A 147 4.95 -13.01 -8.40
C LEU A 147 4.74 -14.26 -9.26
N TRP A 148 3.61 -14.37 -9.95
CA TRP A 148 3.34 -15.49 -10.85
C TRP A 148 4.38 -15.59 -11.98
N THR A 149 4.88 -14.45 -12.46
CA THR A 149 5.77 -14.37 -13.64
C THR A 149 7.23 -14.11 -13.28
N ALA A 150 7.53 -13.81 -12.01
CA ALA A 150 8.85 -13.45 -11.56
C ALA A 150 9.66 -14.66 -11.06
N ALA A 151 10.97 -14.50 -10.93
CA ALA A 151 11.86 -15.53 -10.38
C ALA A 151 11.51 -15.85 -8.91
N GLU A 152 10.85 -14.92 -8.23
CA GLU A 152 10.37 -15.00 -6.86
C GLU A 152 9.02 -15.73 -6.71
N SER A 153 8.55 -16.45 -7.74
CA SER A 153 7.28 -17.19 -7.71
C SER A 153 7.16 -18.19 -6.56
N CYS A 154 8.29 -18.70 -6.05
CA CYS A 154 8.34 -19.54 -4.85
C CYS A 154 7.80 -18.86 -3.58
N LEU A 155 7.75 -17.52 -3.55
CA LEU A 155 7.19 -16.74 -2.44
C LEU A 155 5.66 -16.58 -2.54
N LEU A 156 5.04 -16.97 -3.65
CA LEU A 156 3.62 -16.74 -3.90
C LEU A 156 2.72 -17.31 -2.80
N GLY A 157 2.93 -18.57 -2.40
CA GLY A 157 2.14 -19.19 -1.33
C GLY A 157 2.24 -18.43 0.00
N LYS A 158 3.47 -18.02 0.39
CA LYS A 158 3.67 -17.20 1.60
C LYS A 158 2.94 -15.86 1.49
N ARG A 159 3.04 -15.18 0.34
CA ARG A 159 2.45 -13.86 0.13
C ARG A 159 0.93 -13.90 0.00
N LEU A 160 0.37 -14.97 -0.56
CA LEU A 160 -1.08 -15.19 -0.55
C LEU A 160 -1.62 -15.31 0.88
N ASN A 161 -0.89 -15.96 1.79
CA ASN A 161 -1.26 -15.98 3.21
C ASN A 161 -1.16 -14.59 3.87
N ASP A 162 -0.15 -13.80 3.49
CA ASP A 162 -0.02 -12.41 3.98
C ASP A 162 -1.20 -11.53 3.50
N PHE A 163 -1.66 -11.68 2.26
CA PHE A 163 -2.77 -10.87 1.70
C PHE A 163 -4.16 -11.38 2.08
N PHE A 164 -4.29 -12.70 2.26
CA PHE A 164 -5.56 -13.37 2.54
C PHE A 164 -5.36 -14.36 3.70
N PRO A 165 -5.25 -13.88 4.95
CA PRO A 165 -5.05 -14.74 6.12
C PRO A 165 -6.09 -15.85 6.23
N GLY A 166 -5.66 -17.05 6.59
CA GLY A 166 -6.54 -18.22 6.70
C GLY A 166 -6.92 -18.85 5.35
N SER A 167 -6.30 -18.43 4.25
CA SER A 167 -6.57 -19.01 2.93
C SER A 167 -5.83 -20.31 2.64
N ILE A 168 -4.79 -20.61 3.41
CA ILE A 168 -3.97 -21.82 3.24
C ILE A 168 -4.10 -22.66 4.51
N GLU A 169 -4.61 -23.88 4.36
CA GLU A 169 -4.73 -24.82 5.46
C GLU A 169 -3.35 -25.12 6.08
N GLY A 170 -3.27 -25.08 7.41
CA GLY A 170 -2.03 -25.35 8.16
C GLY A 170 -1.09 -24.15 8.32
N ILE A 171 -1.45 -22.95 7.84
CA ILE A 171 -0.71 -21.71 8.10
C ILE A 171 -1.53 -20.79 9.02
N ASP A 172 -1.36 -20.94 10.33
CA ASP A 172 -1.98 -20.07 11.35
C ASP A 172 -1.18 -18.80 11.65
N LYS A 173 -0.34 -18.36 10.71
CA LYS A 173 0.47 -17.15 10.92
C LYS A 173 -0.37 -15.90 10.64
N PRO A 174 -0.39 -14.92 11.56
CA PRO A 174 -1.01 -13.64 11.30
C PRO A 174 -0.29 -12.93 10.15
N SER A 175 -1.03 -12.14 9.37
CA SER A 175 -0.45 -11.33 8.30
C SER A 175 0.60 -10.37 8.85
N SER A 176 1.71 -10.23 8.12
CA SER A 176 2.68 -9.17 8.39
C SER A 176 2.27 -7.80 7.86
N LEU A 177 1.12 -7.69 7.16
CA LEU A 177 0.69 -6.47 6.49
C LEU A 177 -0.26 -5.66 7.38
N LEU A 178 0.04 -4.39 7.54
CA LEU A 178 -0.62 -3.52 8.51
C LEU A 178 -2.05 -3.13 8.10
N PHE A 179 -2.39 -3.21 6.81
CA PHE A 179 -3.71 -2.79 6.33
C PHE A 179 -4.86 -3.66 6.84
N HIS A 180 -4.58 -4.86 7.37
CA HIS A 180 -5.61 -5.75 7.93
C HIS A 180 -6.12 -5.30 9.31
N VAL A 181 -5.39 -4.44 10.02
CA VAL A 181 -5.66 -4.11 11.42
C VAL A 181 -6.99 -3.38 11.63
N ASP A 182 -7.39 -2.58 10.65
CA ASP A 182 -8.49 -1.62 10.80
C ASP A 182 -9.53 -1.71 9.67
N LEU A 183 -9.57 -2.83 8.93
CA LEU A 183 -10.60 -3.05 7.91
C LEU A 183 -11.98 -3.17 8.58
N SER A 184 -12.98 -2.51 8.00
CA SER A 184 -14.39 -2.82 8.32
C SER A 184 -14.78 -4.19 7.76
N ASP A 185 -15.90 -4.74 8.21
CA ASP A 185 -16.43 -6.00 7.71
C ASP A 185 -16.69 -5.95 6.20
N GLU A 186 -17.20 -4.83 5.68
CA GLU A 186 -17.41 -4.64 4.24
C GLU A 186 -16.09 -4.57 3.47
N GLU A 187 -15.08 -3.92 4.04
CA GLU A 187 -13.75 -3.85 3.44
C GLU A 187 -13.08 -5.23 3.43
N ALA A 188 -13.14 -5.96 4.52
CA ALA A 188 -12.65 -7.33 4.62
C ALA A 188 -13.36 -8.27 3.63
N ALA A 189 -14.70 -8.17 3.53
CA ALA A 189 -15.48 -8.91 2.53
C ALA A 189 -15.04 -8.59 1.10
N SER A 190 -14.69 -7.32 0.82
CA SER A 190 -14.11 -6.97 -0.48
C SER A 190 -12.81 -7.74 -0.73
N PHE A 191 -11.89 -7.84 0.24
CA PHE A 191 -10.63 -8.58 0.05
C PHE A 191 -10.87 -10.08 -0.21
N MET A 192 -11.93 -10.65 0.34
CA MET A 192 -12.34 -12.02 -0.02
C MET A 192 -12.80 -12.12 -1.47
N GLN A 193 -13.52 -11.12 -1.99
CA GLN A 193 -13.83 -11.08 -3.43
C GLN A 193 -12.58 -10.97 -4.29
N LEU A 194 -11.59 -10.17 -3.86
CA LEU A 194 -10.30 -10.06 -4.55
C LEU A 194 -9.55 -11.40 -4.57
N LYS A 195 -9.58 -12.14 -3.46
CA LYS A 195 -9.02 -13.49 -3.37
C LYS A 195 -9.64 -14.39 -4.44
N ASP A 196 -10.97 -14.41 -4.52
CA ASP A 196 -11.70 -15.23 -5.49
C ASP A 196 -11.37 -14.84 -6.94
N GLU A 197 -11.23 -13.54 -7.22
CA GLU A 197 -10.78 -13.01 -8.51
C GLU A 197 -9.36 -13.47 -8.85
N CYS A 198 -8.43 -13.36 -7.91
CA CYS A 198 -7.04 -13.79 -8.10
C CYS A 198 -6.96 -15.30 -8.31
N GLN A 199 -7.70 -16.08 -7.53
CA GLN A 199 -7.74 -17.54 -7.65
C GLN A 199 -8.32 -17.99 -9.00
N ARG A 200 -9.42 -17.35 -9.44
CA ARG A 200 -10.01 -17.62 -10.75
C ARG A 200 -9.02 -17.31 -11.88
N TRP A 201 -8.30 -16.20 -11.78
CA TRP A 201 -7.26 -15.84 -12.74
C TRP A 201 -6.11 -16.86 -12.76
N MET A 202 -5.59 -17.25 -11.60
CA MET A 202 -4.50 -18.25 -11.51
C MET A 202 -4.91 -19.58 -12.14
N ASN A 203 -6.11 -20.09 -11.84
CA ASN A 203 -6.62 -21.33 -12.45
C ASN A 203 -6.72 -21.22 -13.97
N LEU A 204 -7.16 -20.07 -14.46
CA LEU A 204 -7.29 -19.82 -15.90
C LEU A 204 -5.92 -19.75 -16.60
N VAL A 205 -4.89 -19.24 -15.92
CA VAL A 205 -3.50 -19.27 -16.43
C VAL A 205 -2.98 -20.70 -16.48
N VAL A 206 -3.16 -21.49 -15.41
CA VAL A 206 -2.75 -22.91 -15.37
C VAL A 206 -3.44 -23.73 -16.48
N ASP A 207 -4.75 -23.52 -16.68
CA ASP A 207 -5.50 -24.15 -17.76
C ASP A 207 -4.96 -23.77 -19.14
N TRP A 208 -4.59 -22.50 -19.32
CA TRP A 208 -4.01 -22.00 -20.57
C TRP A 208 -2.62 -22.61 -20.82
N GLU A 209 -1.76 -22.67 -19.80
CA GLU A 209 -0.44 -23.30 -19.87
C GLU A 209 -0.53 -24.79 -20.23
N SER A 210 -1.43 -25.52 -19.55
CA SER A 210 -1.66 -26.95 -19.82
C SER A 210 -2.09 -27.21 -21.27
N ARG A 211 -2.99 -26.37 -21.82
CA ARG A 211 -3.42 -26.46 -23.23
C ARG A 211 -2.32 -26.05 -24.22
N ARG A 212 -1.38 -25.21 -23.81
CA ARG A 212 -0.23 -24.84 -24.63
C ARG A 212 0.76 -26.00 -24.70
N GLU A 213 1.05 -26.63 -23.56
CA GLU A 213 1.95 -27.79 -23.48
C GLU A 213 1.43 -28.98 -24.28
N ALA A 214 0.17 -29.38 -24.07
CA ALA A 214 -0.45 -30.49 -24.82
C ALA A 214 -0.38 -30.29 -26.35
N ARG A 215 -0.55 -29.05 -26.83
CA ARG A 215 -0.43 -28.73 -28.26
C ARG A 215 1.01 -28.72 -28.77
N GLY A 216 1.98 -28.37 -27.93
CA GLY A 216 3.39 -28.48 -28.27
C GLY A 216 3.80 -29.95 -28.43
N GLU A 217 3.32 -30.82 -27.56
CA GLU A 217 3.53 -32.27 -27.63
C GLU A 217 2.88 -32.89 -28.87
N GLU A 218 1.63 -32.52 -29.19
CA GLU A 218 0.92 -32.98 -30.40
C GLU A 218 1.61 -32.56 -31.70
N GLN A 219 2.33 -31.44 -31.69
CA GLN A 219 3.04 -30.90 -32.85
C GLN A 219 4.51 -31.35 -32.94
N GLY A 220 4.99 -32.17 -32.00
CA GLY A 220 6.36 -32.71 -32.01
C GLY A 220 7.44 -31.65 -31.76
N TYR A 221 7.11 -30.54 -31.07
CA TYR A 221 8.09 -29.50 -30.76
C TYR A 221 9.08 -29.98 -29.68
N ASP A 222 10.35 -30.05 -30.07
CA ASP A 222 11.48 -30.10 -29.14
C ASP A 222 11.60 -28.75 -28.43
N SER A 223 11.79 -28.74 -27.11
CA SER A 223 11.75 -27.54 -26.24
C SER A 223 12.83 -26.48 -26.55
N SER A 224 13.64 -26.70 -27.58
CA SER A 224 14.80 -25.90 -28.00
C SER A 224 14.51 -24.92 -29.15
N LEU A 225 13.36 -24.99 -29.82
CA LEU A 225 13.01 -24.12 -30.96
C LEU A 225 11.91 -23.12 -30.59
N ALA A 226 12.14 -21.84 -30.93
CA ALA A 226 11.25 -20.73 -30.63
C ALA A 226 9.81 -21.01 -31.06
N LEU A 227 8.87 -20.84 -30.12
CA LEU A 227 7.44 -21.11 -30.30
C LEU A 227 6.85 -20.23 -31.41
N PRO A 228 5.95 -20.76 -32.27
CA PRO A 228 5.11 -19.93 -33.14
C PRO A 228 4.29 -18.94 -32.29
N GLU A 229 3.89 -17.80 -32.85
CA GLU A 229 3.17 -16.73 -32.15
C GLU A 229 1.92 -17.25 -31.41
N PHE A 230 2.09 -17.64 -30.15
CA PHE A 230 1.00 -18.08 -29.30
C PHE A 230 0.24 -16.84 -28.80
N PRO A 231 -1.10 -16.89 -28.74
CA PRO A 231 -1.89 -15.80 -28.19
C PRO A 231 -1.49 -15.58 -26.73
N SER A 232 -1.22 -14.33 -26.37
CA SER A 232 -0.85 -13.93 -25.02
C SER A 232 -1.81 -14.51 -23.98
N PRO A 233 -1.33 -14.83 -22.76
CA PRO A 233 -2.21 -15.34 -21.73
C PRO A 233 -3.34 -14.34 -21.45
N PRO A 234 -4.53 -14.81 -21.04
CA PRO A 234 -5.67 -13.93 -20.90
C PRO A 234 -5.40 -12.81 -19.89
N HIS A 235 -5.64 -11.57 -20.31
CA HIS A 235 -5.36 -10.30 -19.61
C HIS A 235 -3.91 -9.81 -19.53
N PHE A 236 -2.94 -10.42 -20.24
CA PHE A 236 -1.63 -9.80 -20.45
C PHE A 236 -1.70 -8.70 -21.52
N SER A 237 -2.26 -7.55 -21.18
CA SER A 237 -2.00 -6.29 -21.88
C SER A 237 -1.41 -5.29 -20.90
N LEU A 238 -0.21 -5.60 -20.41
CA LEU A 238 0.74 -4.60 -19.95
C LEU A 238 1.86 -4.65 -20.98
N ALA A 239 1.99 -3.57 -21.75
CA ALA A 239 2.95 -3.41 -22.83
C ALA A 239 4.33 -3.98 -22.43
N GLN A 240 4.73 -5.09 -23.04
CA GLN A 240 6.13 -5.51 -23.03
C GLN A 240 6.91 -4.54 -23.93
N PRO A 241 8.00 -3.89 -23.46
CA PRO A 241 9.06 -3.52 -24.37
C PRO A 241 9.69 -4.81 -24.87
N ARG A 242 9.55 -5.05 -26.17
CA ARG A 242 10.29 -6.09 -26.91
C ARG A 242 11.77 -5.94 -26.60
N ALA A 243 12.34 -6.84 -25.80
CA ALA A 243 13.77 -7.08 -25.82
C ALA A 243 14.07 -7.88 -27.08
N VAL A 244 14.34 -7.15 -28.17
CA VAL A 244 15.02 -7.71 -29.34
C VAL A 244 16.46 -7.95 -28.89
N LEU A 245 16.79 -9.19 -28.54
CA LEU A 245 18.19 -9.61 -28.48
C LEU A 245 18.62 -9.97 -29.91
N SER A 246 19.22 -8.98 -30.56
CA SER A 246 20.10 -9.20 -31.71
C SER A 246 21.49 -9.54 -31.21
N LEU A 247 21.92 -10.79 -31.46
CA LEU A 247 23.29 -11.11 -31.83
C LEU A 247 23.25 -11.76 -33.21
#